data_AF-A0A968W110-F1
#
_entry.id   AF-A0A968W110-F1
#
_cell.length_a   1.000
_cell.length_b   1.000
_cell.length_c   1.000
_cell.angle_alpha   90.00
_cell.angle_beta   90.00
_cell.angle_gamma   90.00
#
_symmetry.space_group_name_H-M   'P 1'
#
loop_
_entity.id
_entity.type
_entity.pdbx_description
1 polymer ?
#
loop_
_entity_poly.entity_id
_entity_poly.type
_entity_poly.pdbx_seq_one_letter_code
_entity_poly.pdbx_strand_id
1 'polypeptide(L)' 'MFFSQRKITYFIALLLVTVSSCSKYEKLLKSSDHELKYKKAFEYYNDENYAKAINLFEQLAPIYRGTEKADSVNFFMP' A
#
# COMPACT_ATOMS: atom_id res chain seq x y z
N MET A 1 -10.95 -8.47 43.78
CA MET A 1 -10.83 -8.67 42.31
C MET A 1 -10.48 -7.39 41.52
N PHE A 2 -9.88 -6.35 42.13
CA PHE A 2 -9.64 -5.05 41.44
C PHE A 2 -8.23 -4.84 40.85
N PHE A 3 -7.24 -5.69 41.19
CA PHE A 3 -5.85 -5.49 40.75
C PHE A 3 -5.57 -5.96 39.31
N SER A 4 -6.32 -6.96 38.82
CA SER A 4 -6.15 -7.55 37.48
C SER A 4 -6.64 -6.62 36.35
N GLN A 5 -7.70 -5.83 36.62
CA GLN A 5 -8.31 -4.93 35.64
C GLN A 5 -7.34 -3.84 35.14
N ARG A 6 -6.51 -3.25 36.03
CA ARG A 6 -5.56 -2.19 35.66
C ARG A 6 -4.53 -2.67 34.63
N LYS A 7 -4.02 -3.90 34.76
CA LYS A 7 -3.03 -4.47 33.81
C LYS A 7 -3.65 -4.72 32.43
N ILE A 8 -4.89 -5.19 32.39
CA ILE A 8 -5.64 -5.41 31.14
C ILE A 8 -5.90 -4.08 30.43
N THR A 9 -6.25 -3.01 31.16
CA THR A 9 -6.44 -1.68 30.58
C THR A 9 -5.15 -1.13 29.96
N TYR A 10 -3.99 -1.30 30.62
CA TYR A 10 -2.70 -0.91 30.02
C TYR A 10 -2.36 -1.73 28.78
N PHE A 11 -2.70 -3.02 28.75
CA PHE A 11 -2.48 -3.88 27.60
C PHE A 11 -3.36 -3.49 26.40
N ILE A 12 -4.63 -3.14 26.65
CA ILE A 12 -5.58 -2.67 25.63
C ILE A 12 -5.15 -1.28 25.10
N ALA A 13 -4.71 -0.37 25.97
CA ALA A 13 -4.20 0.94 25.58
C ALA A 13 -2.92 0.83 24.71
N LEU A 14 -2.03 -0.12 25.02
CA LEU A 14 -0.85 -0.43 24.20
C LEU A 14 -1.24 -1.00 22.82
N LEU A 15 -2.29 -1.83 22.76
CA LEU A 15 -2.79 -2.39 21.51
C LEU A 15 -3.38 -1.31 20.57
N LEU A 16 -4.10 -0.34 21.14
CA LEU A 16 -4.75 0.76 20.39
C LEU A 16 -3.76 1.69 19.67
N VAL A 17 -2.52 1.83 20.15
CA VAL A 17 -1.47 2.60 19.46
C VAL A 17 -1.04 1.94 18.15
N THR A 18 -1.11 0.60 18.06
CA THR A 18 -0.59 -0.14 16.89
C THR A 18 -1.48 -0.06 15.65
N VAL A 19 -2.77 0.31 15.79
CA VAL A 19 -3.75 0.32 14.69
C VAL A 19 -3.71 1.59 13.85
N SER A 20 -2.88 2.57 14.20
CA SER A 20 -2.87 3.90 13.56
C SER A 20 -2.09 3.96 12.24
N SER A 21 -1.35 2.91 11.87
CA SER A 21 -0.50 2.91 10.68
C SER A 21 -1.25 2.51 9.40
N CYS A 22 -2.48 2.99 9.19
CA CYS A 22 -3.09 2.92 7.85
C CYS A 22 -2.40 3.97 6.97
N SER A 23 -1.30 3.56 6.35
CA SER A 23 -0.43 4.46 5.59
C SER A 23 -1.14 4.98 4.33
N LYS A 24 -0.78 6.19 3.85
CA LYS A 24 -1.26 6.74 2.57
C LYS A 24 -1.09 5.75 1.41
N TYR A 25 -0.02 4.96 1.46
CA TYR A 25 0.26 3.88 0.50
C TYR A 25 -0.79 2.76 0.55
N GLU A 26 -1.22 2.28 1.72
CA GLU A 26 -2.29 1.27 1.81
C GLU A 26 -3.62 1.80 1.30
N LYS A 27 -3.92 3.08 1.55
CA LYS A 27 -5.11 3.73 0.98
C LYS A 27 -5.04 3.76 -0.55
N LEU A 28 -3.86 4.08 -1.11
CA LEU A 28 -3.63 4.04 -2.54
C LEU A 28 -3.76 2.62 -3.10
N LEU A 29 -3.19 1.60 -2.44
CA LEU A 29 -3.29 0.19 -2.85
C LEU A 29 -4.75 -0.27 -2.90
N LYS A 30 -5.60 0.17 -1.97
CA LYS A 30 -7.03 -0.18 -1.93
C LYS A 30 -7.90 0.70 -2.82
N SER A 31 -7.36 1.76 -3.42
CA SER A 31 -8.11 2.64 -4.31
C SER A 31 -8.50 1.93 -5.61
N SER A 32 -9.67 2.24 -6.14
CA SER A 32 -10.13 1.79 -7.46
C SER A 32 -9.61 2.66 -8.61
N ASP A 33 -8.91 3.75 -8.29
CA ASP A 33 -8.34 4.64 -9.31
C ASP A 33 -7.03 4.08 -9.88
N HIS A 34 -7.16 3.35 -10.98
CA HIS A 34 -6.04 2.69 -11.65
C HIS A 34 -5.07 3.68 -12.30
N GLU A 35 -5.56 4.82 -12.79
CA GLU A 35 -4.72 5.85 -13.39
C GLU A 35 -3.87 6.56 -12.33
N LEU A 36 -4.47 6.87 -11.17
CA LEU A 36 -3.74 7.41 -10.04
C LEU A 36 -2.67 6.45 -9.54
N LYS A 37 -2.98 5.14 -9.44
CA LYS A 37 -2.00 4.10 -9.10
C LYS A 37 -0.86 4.06 -10.11
N TYR A 38 -1.16 4.13 -11.40
CA TYR A 38 -0.17 4.13 -12.48
C TYR A 38 0.79 5.32 -12.32
N LYS A 39 0.26 6.55 -12.21
CA LYS A 39 1.07 7.75 -12.00
C LYS A 39 1.92 7.67 -10.73
N LYS A 40 1.34 7.22 -9.61
CA LYS A 40 2.06 7.05 -8.35
C LYS A 40 3.14 5.99 -8.41
N ALA A 41 2.96 4.94 -9.22
CA ALA A 41 3.98 3.92 -9.42
C ALA A 41 5.25 4.53 -10.06
N PHE A 42 5.11 5.42 -11.04
CA PHE A 42 6.25 6.17 -11.58
C PHE A 42 6.87 7.12 -10.57
N GLU A 43 6.06 7.83 -9.79
CA GLU A 43 6.57 8.69 -8.71
C GLU A 43 7.41 7.88 -7.71
N TYR A 44 6.90 6.72 -7.25
CA TYR A 44 7.66 5.85 -6.36
C TYR A 44 8.91 5.27 -7.01
N TYR A 45 8.88 4.97 -8.31
CA TYR A 45 10.06 4.51 -9.04
C TYR A 45 11.14 5.60 -9.11
N ASN A 46 10.73 6.84 -9.39
CA ASN A 46 11.63 8.00 -9.43
C ASN A 46 12.17 8.38 -8.05
N ASP A 47 11.39 8.14 -6.99
CA ASP A 47 11.79 8.31 -5.59
C ASP A 47 12.64 7.14 -5.05
N GLU A 48 13.20 6.29 -5.94
CA GLU A 48 14.01 5.10 -5.62
C GLU A 48 13.28 4.06 -4.75
N ASN A 49 11.95 4.17 -4.64
CA ASN A 49 11.09 3.26 -3.89
C ASN A 49 10.53 2.15 -4.79
N TYR A 50 11.44 1.35 -5.35
CA TYR A 50 11.11 0.31 -6.32
C TYR A 50 10.13 -0.72 -5.78
N ALA A 51 10.23 -1.09 -4.49
CA ALA A 51 9.33 -2.06 -3.87
C ALA A 51 7.85 -1.63 -3.93
N LYS A 52 7.57 -0.34 -3.69
CA LYS A 52 6.22 0.21 -3.78
C LYS A 52 5.76 0.40 -5.22
N ALA A 53 6.67 0.80 -6.11
CA ALA A 53 6.37 0.93 -7.53
C ALA A 53 5.97 -0.42 -8.14
N ILE A 54 6.78 -1.47 -7.92
CA ILE A 54 6.54 -2.82 -8.41
C ILE A 54 5.18 -3.34 -7.92
N ASN A 55 4.89 -3.25 -6.62
CA ASN A 55 3.59 -3.68 -6.07
C ASN A 55 2.38 -3.00 -6.73
N LEU A 56 2.52 -1.72 -7.11
CA LEU A 56 1.46 -1.01 -7.83
C LEU A 56 1.37 -1.50 -9.28
N PHE A 57 2.49 -1.68 -9.96
CA PHE A 57 2.53 -2.22 -11.33
C PHE A 57 1.98 -3.64 -11.41
N GLU A 58 2.24 -4.51 -10.44
CA GLU A 58 1.70 -5.87 -10.37
C GLU A 58 0.16 -5.88 -10.33
N GLN A 59 -0.45 -4.98 -9.56
CA GLN A 59 -1.91 -4.86 -9.52
C GLN A 59 -2.50 -4.28 -10.81
N LEU A 60 -1.71 -3.47 -11.52
CA LEU A 60 -2.10 -2.83 -12.76
C LEU A 60 -1.89 -3.74 -13.98
N ALA A 61 -0.98 -4.71 -13.91
CA ALA A 61 -0.66 -5.65 -14.98
C ALA A 61 -1.90 -6.36 -15.55
N PRO A 62 -2.79 -6.98 -14.75
CA PRO A 62 -4.00 -7.60 -15.30
C PRO A 62 -5.01 -6.58 -15.86
N ILE A 63 -4.95 -5.32 -15.44
CA ILE A 63 -5.90 -4.26 -15.83
C ILE A 63 -5.50 -3.63 -17.16
N TYR A 64 -4.21 -3.38 -17.35
CA TYR A 64 -3.68 -2.80 -18.58
C TYR A 64 -3.22 -3.84 -19.60
N ARG A 65 -3.40 -5.14 -19.32
CA ARG A 65 -3.09 -6.21 -20.27
C ARG A 65 -3.82 -5.99 -21.60
N GLY A 66 -3.07 -5.96 -22.70
CA GLY A 66 -3.62 -5.73 -24.05
C GLY A 66 -3.93 -4.26 -24.36
N THR A 67 -3.52 -3.33 -23.50
CA THR A 67 -3.55 -1.88 -23.77
C THR A 67 -2.16 -1.38 -24.15
N GLU A 68 -2.08 -0.15 -24.68
CA GLU A 68 -0.80 0.55 -24.94
C GLU A 68 0.08 0.71 -23.68
N LYS A 69 -0.52 0.67 -22.48
CA LYS A 69 0.19 0.79 -21.21
C LYS A 69 0.74 -0.56 -20.72
N ALA A 70 0.46 -1.67 -21.40
CA ALA A 70 0.97 -2.99 -21.00
C ALA A 70 2.49 -3.03 -21.05
N ASP A 71 3.09 -2.48 -22.11
CA ASP A 71 4.54 -2.52 -22.32
C ASP A 71 5.29 -1.74 -21.23
N SER A 72 4.77 -0.57 -20.85
CA SER A 72 5.35 0.20 -19.75
C SER A 72 5.19 -0.52 -18.42
N VAL A 73 4.01 -1.03 -18.08
CA VAL A 73 3.80 -1.77 -16.83
C VAL A 73 4.76 -2.96 -16.74
N ASN A 74 4.92 -3.72 -17.81
CA ASN A 74 5.84 -4.87 -17.85
C ASN A 74 7.31 -4.44 -17.72
N PHE A 75 7.70 -3.30 -18.29
CA PHE A 75 9.08 -2.80 -18.20
C PHE A 75 9.49 -2.46 -16.77
N PHE A 76 8.58 -1.93 -15.94
CA PHE A 76 8.86 -1.50 -14.56
C PHE A 76 8.56 -2.57 -13.50
N MET A 77 8.16 -3.78 -13.88
CA MET A 77 7.69 -4.84 -12.98
C MET A 77 8.76 -5.87 -12.53
N PRO A 78 10.06 -5.70 -12.87
CA PRO A 78 11.09 -6.75 -13.06
C PRO A 78 10.70 -8.24 -13.05
#